data_AF-A0A7C3R4B9-F1
#
_entry.id   AF-A0A7C3R4B9-F1
#
_cell.length_a   1.000
_cell.length_b   1.000
_cell.length_c   1.000
_cell.angle_alpha   90.00
_cell.angle_beta   90.00
_cell.angle_gamma   90.00
#
_symmetry.space_group_name_H-M   'P 1'
#
loop_
_entity.id
_entity.type
_entity.pdbx_description
1 polymer ?
#
loop_
_entity_poly.entity_id
_entity_poly.type
_entity_poly.pdbx_seq_one_letter_code
_entity_poly.pdbx_strand_id
1 'polypeptide(L)'
;MAVWHGEKGRKPTGGLIRIARKKKKYELGSLPTHTRIGKEKKKIVRTRGGKTKIRALSVEFANVLDPETKTVKKVKILDAIENKANPHFVRR
;
A
#
# COMPACT_ATOMS: atom_id res chain seq x y z
N MET A 1 9.67 -0.05 14.80
CA MET A 1 10.16 1.15 14.08
C MET A 1 9.00 1.89 13.44
N ALA A 2 8.96 3.22 13.57
CA ALA A 2 7.94 4.08 12.98
C ALA A 2 8.44 4.69 11.67
N VAL A 3 7.70 4.52 10.57
CA VAL A 3 7.99 5.21 9.31
C VAL A 3 7.63 6.69 9.49
N TRP A 4 8.50 7.59 9.02
CA TRP A 4 8.30 9.03 9.13
C TRP A 4 8.49 9.68 7.75
N HIS A 5 7.49 10.46 7.33
CA HIS A 5 7.40 11.07 6.00
C HIS A 5 7.57 12.60 6.01
N GLY A 6 8.08 13.18 7.10
CA GLY A 6 8.44 14.60 7.09
C GLY A 6 9.72 14.86 6.29
N GLU A 7 10.10 16.14 6.20
CA GLU A 7 11.28 16.58 5.46
C GLU A 7 12.55 15.92 6.00
N LYS A 8 13.22 15.16 5.14
CA LYS A 8 14.52 14.55 5.41
C LYS A 8 15.35 14.56 4.13
N GLY A 9 16.66 14.48 4.29
CA GLY A 9 17.61 14.40 3.18
C GLY A 9 18.23 15.76 2.89
N ARG A 10 18.26 16.13 1.61
CA ARG A 10 18.97 17.31 1.12
C ARG A 10 18.02 18.27 0.44
N LYS A 11 18.39 19.56 0.45
CA LYS A 11 17.74 20.60 -0.34
C LYS A 11 17.99 20.35 -1.83
N PRO A 12 17.22 20.97 -2.74
CA PRO A 12 17.52 20.95 -4.17
C PRO A 12 18.95 21.40 -4.50
N THR A 13 19.49 22.33 -3.72
CA THR A 13 20.88 22.82 -3.83
C THR A 13 21.93 21.86 -3.23
N GLY A 14 21.54 20.69 -2.71
CA GLY A 14 22.44 19.68 -2.15
C GLY A 14 22.81 19.84 -0.67
N GLY A 15 22.49 20.99 -0.06
CA GLY A 15 22.71 21.22 1.38
C GLY A 15 21.88 20.29 2.27
N LEU A 16 22.45 19.80 3.38
CA LEU A 16 21.76 18.93 4.32
C LEU A 16 20.61 19.66 5.03
N ILE A 17 19.44 19.03 5.11
CA ILE A 17 18.30 19.57 5.86
C ILE A 17 18.49 19.31 7.36
N ARG A 18 18.59 20.38 8.15
CA ARG A 18 18.59 20.31 9.62
C ARG A 18 17.19 20.55 10.16
N ILE A 19 16.65 19.57 10.88
CA ILE A 19 15.29 19.63 11.40
C ILE A 19 15.32 20.31 12.78
N ALA A 20 14.63 21.44 12.94
CA ALA A 20 14.60 22.20 14.20
C ALA A 20 13.64 21.63 15.27
N ARG A 21 12.85 20.59 14.93
CA ARG A 21 11.77 20.08 15.79
C ARG A 21 11.71 18.55 15.82
N LYS A 22 11.07 18.00 16.84
CA LYS A 22 10.77 16.55 16.95
C LYS A 22 9.66 16.13 15.99
N LYS A 23 9.65 14.82 15.65
CA LYS A 23 8.65 14.17 14.80
C LYS A 23 7.23 14.35 15.36
N LYS A 24 6.26 14.61 14.49
CA LYS A 24 4.85 14.79 14.85
C LYS A 24 4.01 13.58 14.42
N LYS A 25 2.90 13.34 15.15
CA LYS A 25 2.00 12.21 14.91
C LYS A 25 1.41 12.18 13.49
N TYR A 26 1.23 13.33 12.86
CA TYR A 26 0.67 13.42 11.51
C TYR A 26 1.67 13.10 10.39
N GLU A 27 2.97 13.08 10.69
CA GLU A 27 4.04 12.71 9.75
C GLU A 27 4.32 11.19 9.80
N LEU A 28 3.59 10.47 10.65
CA LEU A 28 3.74 9.03 10.85
C LEU A 28 3.21 8.27 9.63
N GLY A 29 4.10 7.50 9.02
CA GLY A 29 3.79 6.48 8.03
C GLY A 29 3.47 5.14 8.66
N SER A 30 2.82 4.28 7.88
CA SER A 30 2.67 2.86 8.21
C SER A 30 3.54 2.01 7.31
N LEU A 31 3.91 0.82 7.78
CA LEU A 31 4.54 -0.17 6.94
C LEU A 31 3.62 -0.57 5.77
N PRO A 32 4.18 -0.82 4.57
CA PRO A 32 3.43 -1.31 3.43
C PRO A 32 2.85 -2.68 3.74
N THR A 33 1.70 -2.98 3.13
CA THR A 33 1.08 -4.30 3.23
C THR A 33 1.43 -5.03 1.96
N HIS A 34 2.25 -6.08 2.05
CA HIS A 34 2.56 -6.93 0.90
C HIS A 34 1.47 -7.98 0.76
N THR A 35 0.34 -7.59 0.15
CA THR A 35 -0.80 -8.46 -0.10
C THR A 35 -0.39 -9.68 -0.92
N ARG A 36 -0.89 -10.86 -0.56
CA ARG A 36 -0.64 -12.12 -1.28
C ARG A 36 -1.94 -12.76 -1.77
N ILE A 37 -1.82 -13.66 -2.73
CA ILE A 37 -2.95 -14.50 -3.18
C ILE A 37 -3.18 -15.59 -2.13
N GLY A 38 -4.41 -15.77 -1.68
CA GLY A 38 -4.76 -16.78 -0.68
C GLY A 38 -6.05 -16.47 0.07
N LYS A 39 -6.37 -17.27 1.11
CA LYS A 39 -7.59 -17.12 1.91
C LYS A 39 -7.75 -15.68 2.40
N GLU A 40 -8.96 -15.15 2.28
CA GLU A 40 -9.23 -13.74 2.54
C GLU A 40 -8.89 -13.34 3.99
N LYS A 41 -7.94 -12.40 4.14
CA LYS A 41 -7.52 -11.89 5.44
C LYS A 41 -7.44 -10.38 5.39
N LYS A 42 -8.27 -9.71 6.19
CA LYS A 42 -8.37 -8.25 6.26
C LYS A 42 -7.97 -7.76 7.65
N LYS A 43 -7.25 -6.64 7.71
CA LYS A 43 -6.90 -5.94 8.94
C LYS A 43 -7.51 -4.54 8.93
N ILE A 44 -8.35 -4.25 9.91
CA ILE A 44 -8.93 -2.93 10.11
C ILE A 44 -7.95 -2.08 10.92
N VAL A 45 -7.63 -0.88 10.42
CA VAL A 45 -6.71 0.06 11.09
C VAL A 45 -7.38 1.42 11.21
N ARG A 46 -7.47 1.93 12.45
CA ARG A 46 -7.91 3.30 12.72
C ARG A 46 -6.87 4.30 12.23
N THR A 47 -7.34 5.37 11.59
CA THR A 47 -6.52 6.46 11.06
C THR A 47 -6.85 7.78 11.75
N ARG A 48 -6.10 8.83 11.42
CA ARG A 48 -6.33 10.19 11.94
C ARG A 48 -7.76 10.64 11.63
N GLY A 49 -8.40 11.31 12.58
CA GLY A 49 -9.78 11.78 12.43
C GLY A 49 -10.84 10.69 12.61
N GLY A 50 -10.46 9.52 13.13
CA GLY A 50 -11.40 8.47 13.51
C GLY A 50 -11.86 7.54 12.37
N LYS A 51 -11.46 7.81 11.13
CA LYS A 51 -11.73 6.95 9.97
C LYS A 51 -11.00 5.62 10.05
N THR A 52 -11.52 4.60 9.39
CA THR A 52 -10.91 3.27 9.28
C THR A 52 -10.42 3.00 7.87
N LYS A 53 -9.22 2.39 7.75
CA LYS A 53 -8.73 1.81 6.51
C LYS A 53 -8.67 0.29 6.66
N ILE A 54 -9.12 -0.42 5.64
CA ILE A 54 -9.06 -1.89 5.59
C ILE A 54 -7.84 -2.27 4.75
N ARG A 55 -6.90 -3.00 5.34
CA ARG A 55 -5.73 -3.54 4.65
C ARG A 55 -6.00 -4.99 4.29
N ALA A 56 -5.87 -5.32 3.02
CA ALA A 56 -5.85 -6.71 2.59
C ALA A 56 -4.47 -7.30 2.86
N LEU A 57 -4.41 -8.39 3.63
CA LEU A 57 -3.19 -9.19 3.81
C LEU A 57 -3.16 -10.32 2.78
N SER A 58 -4.32 -10.93 2.55
CA SER A 58 -4.52 -11.98 1.56
C SER A 58 -5.87 -11.82 0.88
N VAL A 59 -5.93 -12.09 -0.42
CA VAL A 59 -7.14 -11.97 -1.26
C VAL A 59 -7.23 -13.18 -2.19
N GLU A 60 -8.43 -13.73 -2.33
CA GLU A 60 -8.71 -14.88 -3.21
C GLU A 60 -9.50 -14.48 -4.45
N PHE A 61 -10.36 -13.46 -4.34
CA PHE A 61 -11.29 -13.07 -5.41
C PHE A 61 -11.09 -11.61 -5.83
N ALA A 62 -11.31 -11.34 -7.12
CA ALA A 62 -11.37 -10.01 -7.70
C ALA A 62 -12.72 -9.82 -8.41
N ASN A 63 -13.22 -8.58 -8.39
CA ASN A 63 -14.32 -8.18 -9.27
C ASN A 63 -13.70 -7.62 -10.54
N VAL A 64 -13.91 -8.31 -11.66
CA VAL A 64 -13.35 -7.94 -12.96
C VAL A 64 -14.48 -7.49 -13.86
N LEU A 65 -14.31 -6.32 -14.47
CA LEU A 65 -15.18 -5.80 -15.51
C LEU A 65 -14.69 -6.30 -16.85
N ASP A 66 -15.56 -6.97 -17.60
CA ASP A 66 -15.34 -7.27 -19.00
C ASP A 66 -15.80 -6.06 -19.84
N PRO A 67 -14.90 -5.37 -20.56
CA PRO A 67 -15.22 -4.15 -21.29
C PRO A 67 -16.15 -4.36 -22.47
N GLU A 68 -16.16 -5.56 -23.08
CA GLU A 68 -17.00 -5.86 -24.25
C GLU A 68 -18.45 -6.09 -23.84
N THR A 69 -18.66 -6.94 -22.82
CA THR A 69 -19.99 -7.28 -22.31
C THR A 69 -20.51 -6.28 -21.28
N LYS A 70 -19.65 -5.36 -20.79
CA LYS A 70 -19.91 -4.42 -19.69
C LYS A 70 -20.42 -5.10 -18.41
N THR A 71 -20.13 -6.39 -18.23
CA THR A 71 -20.54 -7.16 -17.06
C THR A 71 -19.41 -7.26 -16.04
N VAL A 72 -19.76 -7.18 -14.75
CA VAL A 72 -18.81 -7.36 -13.64
C VAL A 72 -19.00 -8.76 -13.07
N LYS A 73 -17.93 -9.55 -13.04
CA LYS A 73 -17.93 -10.90 -12.48
C LYS A 73 -16.93 -11.01 -11.34
N LYS A 74 -17.32 -11.72 -10.28
CA LYS A 74 -16.43 -12.10 -9.20
C LYS A 74 -15.68 -13.35 -9.61
N VAL A 75 -14.37 -13.24 -9.80
CA VAL A 75 -13.51 -14.32 -10.30
C VAL A 75 -12.36 -14.59 -9.32
N LYS A 76 -11.87 -15.82 -9.32
CA LYS A 76 -10.74 -16.23 -8.48
C LYS A 76 -9.42 -15.77 -9.11
N ILE A 77 -8.53 -15.24 -8.29
CA ILE A 77 -7.17 -14.86 -8.72
C ILE A 77 -6.29 -16.12 -8.66
N LEU A 78 -5.61 -16.44 -9.76
CA LEU A 78 -4.70 -17.58 -9.86
C LEU A 78 -3.25 -17.16 -9.55
N ASP A 79 -2.70 -16.28 -10.37
CA ASP A 79 -1.32 -15.82 -10.25
C ASP A 79 -1.13 -14.40 -10.81
N ALA A 80 -0.01 -13.76 -10.48
CA ALA A 80 0.38 -12.44 -11.00
C ALA A 80 1.50 -12.60 -12.05
N ILE A 81 1.23 -12.25 -13.30
CA ILE A 81 2.16 -12.50 -14.41
C ILE A 81 3.23 -11.41 -14.54
N GLU A 82 2.83 -10.13 -14.43
CA GLU A 82 3.72 -9.00 -14.70
C GLU A 82 3.53 -7.88 -13.67
N ASN A 83 4.62 -7.16 -13.37
CA ASN A 83 4.58 -5.92 -12.61
C ASN A 83 5.60 -4.91 -13.15
N LYS A 84 5.10 -3.78 -13.69
CA LYS A 84 5.91 -2.68 -14.24
C LYS A 84 6.80 -1.98 -13.21
N ALA A 85 6.39 -1.93 -11.94
CA ALA A 85 7.12 -1.21 -10.90
C ALA A 85 8.32 -2.01 -10.39
N ASN A 86 8.16 -3.32 -10.22
CA ASN A 86 9.23 -4.20 -9.79
C ASN A 86 8.90 -5.67 -10.13
N PRO A 87 9.72 -6.34 -10.97
CA PRO A 87 9.53 -7.75 -11.34
C PRO A 87 9.54 -8.73 -10.16
N HIS A 88 10.18 -8.39 -9.03
CA HIS A 88 10.25 -9.27 -7.87
C HIS A 88 8.89 -9.50 -7.18
N PHE A 89 7.88 -8.65 -7.43
CA PHE A 89 6.54 -8.87 -6.89
C PHE A 89 5.79 -10.03 -7.53
N VAL A 90 6.19 -10.45 -8.74
CA VAL A 90 5.64 -11.63 -9.43
C VAL A 90 6.07 -12.92 -8.75
N ARG A 91 7.27 -12.96 -8.15
CA ARG A 91 7.88 -14.19 -7.63
C ARG A 91 7.48 -14.55 -6.19
N ARG A 92 6.37 -14.03 -5.65
CA ARG A 92 6.14 -13.93 -4.20
C ARG A 92 4.92 -14.68 -3.67
#